data_AF-A0A2W7R2U1-F1
#
_entry.id   AF-A0A2W7R2U1-F1
#
_cell.length_a   1.000
_cell.length_b   1.000
_cell.length_c   1.000
_cell.angle_alpha   90.00
_cell.angle_beta   90.00
_cell.angle_gamma   90.00
#
_symmetry.space_group_name_H-M   'P 1'
#
loop_
_entity.id
_entity.type
_entity.pdbx_description
1 polymer ?
#
loop_
_entity_poly.entity_id
_entity_poly.type
_entity_poly.pdbx_seq_one_letter_code
_entity_poly.pdbx_strand_id
1 'polypeptide(L)'
;MEERKIVLELIHNVLNGELNSLNELYLRWPETLIDNEFYESIYNDIESVVEHSIVKNKEKGIKEKLFLESIDYRNLIIDYKILNLEINITLLINLRNEFRKRSSLSLEGLDKELFQYCTSIN
;
A
#
# COMPACT_ATOMS: atom_id res chain seq x y z
N MET A 1 9.82 -3.37 4.48
CA MET A 1 9.19 -3.61 3.16
C MET A 1 7.90 -4.39 3.35
N GLU A 2 7.95 -5.48 4.12
CA GLU A 2 6.76 -6.25 4.50
C GLU A 2 5.67 -5.38 5.17
N GLU A 3 6.05 -4.57 6.15
CA GLU A 3 5.13 -3.69 6.87
C GLU A 3 4.41 -2.70 5.96
N ARG A 4 5.13 -2.11 4.99
CA ARG A 4 4.54 -1.20 4.00
C ARG A 4 3.52 -1.90 3.10
N LYS A 5 3.75 -3.17 2.76
CA LYS A 5 2.78 -3.98 2.01
C LYS A 5 1.52 -4.24 2.83
N ILE A 6 1.67 -4.47 4.14
CA ILE A 6 0.54 -4.64 5.06
C ILE A 6 -0.31 -3.36 5.08
N VAL A 7 0.32 -2.18 5.21
CA VAL A 7 -0.40 -0.90 5.17
C VAL A 7 -1.10 -0.71 3.83
N LEU A 8 -0.43 -1.00 2.71
CA LEU A 8 -1.04 -0.93 1.37
C LEU A 8 -2.26 -1.85 1.23
N GLU A 9 -2.19 -3.06 1.80
CA GLU A 9 -3.30 -4.01 1.81
C GLU A 9 -4.47 -3.52 2.66
N LEU A 10 -4.20 -2.94 3.83
CA LEU A 10 -5.23 -2.35 4.69
C LEU A 10 -5.97 -1.20 3.98
N ILE A 11 -5.25 -0.31 3.30
CA ILE A 11 -5.85 0.74 2.47
C ILE A 11 -6.74 0.13 1.39
N HIS A 12 -6.24 -0.87 0.65
CA HIS A 12 -6.99 -1.54 -0.39
C HIS A 12 -8.29 -2.18 0.13
N ASN A 13 -8.21 -2.88 1.26
CA ASN A 13 -9.37 -3.52 1.89
C ASN A 13 -10.41 -2.48 2.33
N VAL A 14 -9.98 -1.32 2.81
CA VAL A 14 -10.89 -0.21 3.17
C VAL A 14 -11.57 0.35 1.93
N LEU A 15 -10.82 0.63 0.87
CA LEU A 15 -11.35 1.17 -0.39
C LEU A 15 -12.38 0.23 -1.03
N ASN A 16 -12.21 -1.09 -0.86
CA ASN A 16 -13.14 -2.11 -1.36
C ASN A 16 -14.29 -2.43 -0.38
N GLY A 17 -14.28 -1.87 0.83
CA GLY A 17 -15.26 -2.20 1.86
C GLY A 17 -15.14 -3.62 2.40
N GLU A 18 -13.92 -4.15 2.44
CA GLU A 18 -13.56 -5.50 2.87
C GLU A 18 -12.99 -5.54 4.31
N LEU A 19 -12.47 -4.42 4.82
CA LEU A 19 -11.98 -4.33 6.20
C LEU A 19 -13.16 -4.16 7.17
N ASN A 20 -13.44 -5.16 8.01
CA ASN A 20 -14.74 -5.27 8.71
C ASN A 20 -14.74 -4.84 10.19
N SER A 21 -13.62 -4.41 10.77
CA SER A 21 -13.61 -3.91 12.15
C SER A 21 -12.33 -3.17 12.50
N LEU A 22 -12.40 -2.29 13.51
CA LEU A 22 -11.22 -1.68 14.13
C LEU A 22 -10.28 -2.73 14.74
N ASN A 23 -10.83 -3.82 15.29
CA ASN A 23 -10.01 -4.92 15.81
C ASN A 23 -9.10 -5.52 14.73
N GLU A 24 -9.60 -5.64 13.49
CA GLU A 24 -8.79 -6.15 12.37
C GLU A 24 -7.68 -5.17 12.00
N LEU A 25 -7.96 -3.86 12.01
CA LEU A 25 -6.94 -2.83 11.83
C LEU A 25 -5.85 -2.95 12.90
N TYR A 26 -6.24 -2.96 14.18
CA TYR A 26 -5.31 -2.98 15.32
C TYR A 26 -4.41 -4.22 15.32
N LEU A 27 -4.96 -5.40 14.97
CA LEU A 27 -4.19 -6.64 14.92
C LEU A 27 -3.18 -6.70 13.77
N ARG A 28 -3.45 -5.99 12.68
CA ARG A 28 -2.63 -6.04 11.46
C ARG A 28 -1.69 -4.85 11.35
N TRP A 29 -1.93 -3.77 12.08
CA TRP A 29 -1.12 -2.56 11.96
C TRP A 29 0.33 -2.80 12.41
N PRO A 30 1.33 -2.43 11.59
CA PRO A 30 2.72 -2.58 12.00
C PRO A 30 3.11 -1.56 13.09
N GLU A 31 3.36 -2.04 14.32
CA GLU A 31 3.71 -1.20 15.47
C GLU A 31 4.98 -0.34 15.25
N THR A 32 5.90 -0.82 14.40
CA THR A 32 7.14 -0.12 14.07
C THR A 32 6.92 1.18 13.29
N LEU A 33 5.73 1.38 12.72
CA LEU A 33 5.38 2.57 11.92
C LEU A 33 4.60 3.61 12.70
N ILE A 34 4.25 3.35 13.98
CA ILE A 34 3.41 4.24 14.81
C ILE A 34 3.99 5.64 14.98
N ASP A 35 5.32 5.76 15.11
CA ASP A 35 5.98 7.06 15.34
C ASP A 35 6.21 7.85 14.04
N ASN A 36 5.76 7.34 12.90
CA ASN A 36 5.93 8.01 11.61
C ASN A 36 4.66 8.78 11.24
N GLU A 37 4.75 10.11 11.23
CA GLU A 37 3.64 11.04 10.94
C GLU A 37 2.86 10.70 9.64
N PHE A 38 3.56 10.25 8.59
CA PHE A 38 2.90 9.84 7.35
C PHE A 38 2.01 8.60 7.55
N TYR A 39 2.52 7.59 8.25
CA TYR A 39 1.76 6.36 8.51
C TYR A 39 0.70 6.56 9.60
N GLU A 40 0.93 7.43 10.57
CA GLU A 40 -0.07 7.86 11.56
C GLU A 40 -1.26 8.54 10.86
N SER A 41 -1.02 9.42 9.89
CA SER A 41 -2.09 10.03 9.09
C SER A 41 -2.92 8.96 8.35
N ILE A 42 -2.26 7.99 7.72
CA ILE A 42 -2.93 6.88 7.03
C ILE A 42 -3.77 6.06 8.01
N TYR A 43 -3.23 5.76 9.18
CA TYR A 43 -3.94 5.02 10.22
C TYR A 43 -5.23 5.73 10.61
N ASN A 44 -5.16 7.03 10.90
CA ASN A 44 -6.31 7.84 11.29
C ASN A 44 -7.38 7.88 10.20
N ASP A 45 -6.97 7.99 8.93
CA ASP A 45 -7.90 7.98 7.79
C ASP A 45 -8.58 6.59 7.64
N ILE A 46 -7.83 5.49 7.80
CA ILE A 46 -8.41 4.13 7.80
C ILE A 46 -9.36 3.93 8.98
N GLU A 47 -8.95 4.31 10.18
CA GLU A 47 -9.76 4.22 11.40
C GLU A 47 -11.07 5.01 11.24
N SER A 48 -10.98 6.26 10.77
CA SER A 48 -12.14 7.11 10.45
C SER A 48 -13.09 6.39 9.51
N VAL A 49 -12.59 5.83 8.40
CA VAL A 49 -13.43 5.15 7.42
C VAL A 49 -14.07 3.88 8.00
N VAL A 50 -13.32 3.05 8.73
CA VAL A 50 -13.86 1.82 9.33
C VAL A 50 -14.90 2.12 10.41
N GLU A 51 -14.70 3.19 11.18
CA GLU A 51 -15.62 3.61 12.24
C GLU A 51 -16.87 4.29 11.68
N HIS A 52 -16.72 5.14 10.66
CA HIS A 52 -17.77 6.02 10.13
C HIS A 52 -18.42 5.51 8.82
N SER A 53 -17.82 4.56 8.08
CA SER A 53 -18.24 4.20 6.72
C SER A 53 -18.12 2.69 6.33
N ILE A 54 -19.12 2.23 5.57
CA ILE A 54 -19.28 0.97 4.81
C ILE A 54 -19.52 -0.34 5.57
N VAL A 55 -18.75 -0.73 6.58
CA VAL A 55 -18.89 -2.10 7.16
C VAL A 55 -20.30 -2.37 7.70
N LYS A 56 -20.96 -1.33 8.22
CA LYS A 56 -22.31 -1.44 8.78
C LYS A 56 -23.44 -1.21 7.76
N ASN A 57 -23.18 -0.94 6.47
CA ASN A 57 -24.27 -0.59 5.54
C ASN A 57 -24.01 -1.00 4.07
N LYS A 58 -24.02 -2.30 3.78
CA LYS A 58 -24.27 -2.80 2.41
C LYS A 58 -25.73 -2.64 1.95
N GLU A 59 -26.62 -2.09 2.79
CA GLU A 59 -28.07 -2.04 2.50
C GLU A 59 -28.57 -0.82 1.71
N LYS A 60 -27.77 0.22 1.45
CA LYS A 60 -28.28 1.45 0.81
C LYS A 60 -27.22 2.13 -0.06
N GLY A 61 -27.20 1.89 -1.38
CA GLY A 61 -26.25 2.48 -2.35
C GLY A 61 -26.07 4.01 -2.32
N ILE A 62 -26.90 4.75 -1.58
CA ILE A 62 -26.69 6.17 -1.24
C ILE A 62 -25.43 6.38 -0.38
N LYS A 63 -25.12 5.47 0.55
CA LYS A 63 -23.96 5.58 1.44
C LYS A 63 -22.64 5.35 0.70
N GLU A 64 -22.64 4.45 -0.27
CA GLU A 64 -21.49 4.20 -1.15
C GLU A 64 -21.12 5.45 -1.95
N LYS A 65 -22.10 6.10 -2.59
CA LYS A 65 -21.86 7.33 -3.35
C LYS A 65 -21.26 8.44 -2.47
N LEU A 66 -21.80 8.64 -1.27
CA LEU A 66 -21.29 9.67 -0.34
C LEU A 66 -19.85 9.37 0.11
N PHE A 67 -19.51 8.10 0.33
CA PHE A 67 -18.14 7.70 0.66
C PHE A 67 -17.17 8.00 -0.49
N LEU A 68 -17.53 7.63 -1.73
CA LEU A 68 -16.70 7.89 -2.90
C LEU A 68 -16.45 9.40 -3.15
N GLU A 69 -17.33 10.26 -2.64
CA GLU A 69 -17.20 11.73 -2.70
C GLU A 69 -16.46 12.33 -1.48
N SER A 70 -16.18 11.54 -0.44
CA SER A 70 -15.56 11.99 0.82
C SER A 70 -14.09 12.43 0.65
N ILE A 71 -13.57 13.16 1.63
CA ILE A 71 -12.15 13.56 1.68
C ILE A 71 -11.30 12.34 2.01
N ASP A 72 -11.71 11.54 3.01
CA ASP A 72 -11.02 10.34 3.47
C ASP A 72 -10.77 9.35 2.32
N TYR A 73 -11.78 9.07 1.48
CA TYR A 73 -11.61 8.23 0.30
C TYR A 73 -10.55 8.77 -0.67
N ARG A 74 -10.54 10.09 -0.90
CA ARG A 74 -9.57 10.74 -1.80
C ARG A 74 -8.16 10.69 -1.23
N ASN A 75 -7.99 10.90 0.07
CA ASN A 75 -6.71 10.78 0.76
C ASN A 75 -6.17 9.35 0.64
N LEU A 76 -6.97 8.35 1.00
CA LEU A 76 -6.57 6.94 0.92
C LEU A 76 -6.17 6.51 -0.50
N ILE A 77 -6.83 7.03 -1.55
CA ILE A 77 -6.42 6.77 -2.95
C ILE A 77 -5.05 7.39 -3.26
N ILE A 78 -4.76 8.58 -2.74
CA ILE A 78 -3.45 9.23 -2.89
C ILE A 78 -2.39 8.44 -2.13
N ASP A 79 -2.67 8.07 -0.88
CA ASP A 79 -1.76 7.30 -0.02
C ASP A 79 -1.45 5.93 -0.62
N TYR A 80 -2.45 5.25 -1.16
CA TYR A 80 -2.28 3.99 -1.90
C TYR A 80 -1.27 4.15 -3.04
N LYS A 81 -1.35 5.23 -3.82
CA LYS A 81 -0.43 5.50 -4.93
C LYS A 81 0.97 5.83 -4.44
N ILE A 82 1.08 6.64 -3.39
CA ILE A 82 2.38 7.03 -2.79
C ILE A 82 3.09 5.80 -2.24
N LEU A 83 2.40 4.96 -1.46
CA LEU A 83 2.99 3.74 -0.89
C LEU A 83 3.41 2.75 -1.96
N ASN A 84 2.60 2.56 -3.00
CA ASN A 84 2.95 1.69 -4.11
C ASN A 84 4.22 2.20 -4.82
N LEU A 85 4.32 3.52 -5.05
CA LEU A 85 5.53 4.13 -5.60
C LEU A 85 6.75 3.96 -4.69
N GLU A 86 6.61 4.17 -3.38
CA GLU A 86 7.68 3.97 -2.39
C GLU A 86 8.21 2.53 -2.40
N ILE A 87 7.31 1.54 -2.43
CA ILE A 87 7.64 0.12 -2.52
C ILE A 87 8.38 -0.17 -3.83
N ASN A 88 7.88 0.32 -4.96
CA ASN A 88 8.52 0.11 -6.26
C ASN A 88 9.91 0.75 -6.35
N ILE A 89 10.09 1.97 -5.85
CA ILE A 89 11.41 2.62 -5.77
C ILE A 89 12.35 1.80 -4.90
N THR A 90 11.89 1.32 -3.75
CA THR A 90 12.70 0.48 -2.85
C THR A 90 13.14 -0.81 -3.55
N LEU A 91 12.25 -1.46 -4.30
CA LEU A 91 12.55 -2.66 -5.09
C LEU A 91 13.60 -2.38 -6.17
N LEU A 92 13.45 -1.29 -6.93
CA LEU A 92 14.42 -0.88 -7.96
C LEU A 92 15.81 -0.57 -7.37
N ILE A 93 15.86 0.07 -6.20
CA ILE A 93 17.13 0.33 -5.50
C ILE A 93 17.78 -0.99 -5.05
N ASN A 94 17.00 -1.92 -4.49
CA ASN A 94 17.49 -3.22 -4.08
C ASN A 94 18.04 -4.01 -5.26
N LEU A 95 17.29 -4.06 -6.37
CA LEU A 95 17.72 -4.68 -7.61
C LEU A 95 19.04 -4.09 -8.13
N ARG A 96 19.14 -2.75 -8.17
CA ARG A 96 20.39 -2.07 -8.55
C ARG A 96 21.56 -2.46 -7.64
N ASN A 97 21.32 -2.57 -6.34
CA ASN A 97 22.37 -2.94 -5.38
C ASN A 97 22.78 -4.42 -5.55
N GLU A 98 21.85 -5.31 -5.88
CA GLU A 98 22.15 -6.70 -6.24
C GLU A 98 22.99 -6.77 -7.51
N PHE A 99 22.61 -6.02 -8.56
CA PHE A 99 23.38 -5.93 -9.79
C PHE A 99 24.81 -5.44 -9.54
N ARG A 100 25.00 -4.43 -8.68
CA ARG A 100 26.34 -3.95 -8.27
C ARG A 100 27.15 -4.95 -7.46
N LYS A 101 26.50 -5.83 -6.71
CA LYS A 101 27.19 -6.93 -6.01
C LYS A 101 27.60 -8.05 -6.97
N ARG A 102 26.80 -8.26 -8.02
CA ARG A 102 27.00 -9.28 -9.06
C ARG A 102 27.91 -8.86 -10.21
N SER A 103 28.25 -7.58 -10.34
CA SER A 103 29.12 -7.03 -11.40
C SER A 103 30.60 -7.48 -11.33
N SER A 104 30.89 -8.61 -10.68
CA SER A 104 32.00 -9.50 -11.05
C SER A 104 31.68 -10.37 -12.27
N LEU A 105 30.46 -10.31 -12.84
CA LEU A 105 30.01 -10.98 -14.07
C LEU A 105 30.07 -10.02 -15.28
N SER A 106 30.28 -10.56 -16.47
CA SER A 106 30.40 -9.80 -17.74
C SER A 106 29.14 -9.00 -18.07
N LEU A 107 29.31 -7.88 -18.79
CA LEU A 107 28.22 -6.95 -19.19
C LEU A 107 27.01 -7.67 -19.84
N GLU A 108 27.24 -8.68 -20.68
CA GLU A 108 26.17 -9.43 -21.36
C GLU A 108 25.25 -10.22 -20.41
N GLY A 109 25.75 -10.65 -19.25
CA GLY A 109 24.94 -11.34 -18.25
C GLY A 109 23.97 -10.42 -17.53
N LEU A 110 24.41 -9.18 -17.28
CA LEU A 110 23.63 -8.14 -16.62
C LEU A 110 22.44 -7.68 -17.47
N ASP A 111 22.65 -7.46 -18.77
CA ASP A 111 21.59 -6.98 -19.68
C ASP A 111 20.46 -8.01 -19.84
N LYS A 112 20.78 -9.31 -19.86
CA LYS A 112 19.77 -10.39 -19.91
C LYS A 112 18.92 -10.47 -18.64
N GLU A 113 19.54 -10.38 -17.46
CA GLU A 113 18.82 -10.42 -16.18
C GLU A 113 17.91 -9.20 -16.01
N LEU A 114 18.39 -8.01 -16.39
CA LEU A 114 17.64 -6.76 -16.28
C LEU A 114 16.45 -6.74 -17.24
N PHE A 115 16.62 -7.25 -18.46
CA PHE A 115 15.54 -7.42 -19.42
C PHE A 115 14.47 -8.40 -18.92
N GLN A 116 14.88 -9.57 -18.40
CA GLN A 116 13.95 -10.56 -17.85
C GLN A 116 13.13 -10.01 -16.69
N TYR A 117 13.77 -9.28 -15.76
CA TYR A 117 13.08 -8.67 -14.64
C TYR A 117 12.06 -7.62 -15.11
N CYS A 118 12.45 -6.71 -16.01
CA CYS A 118 11.54 -5.71 -16.60
C CYS A 118 10.34 -6.35 -17.32
N THR A 119 10.53 -7.51 -17.97
CA THR A 119 9.42 -8.23 -18.62
C THR A 119 8.51 -8.97 -17.65
N SER A 120 8.94 -9.22 -16.40
CA SER A 120 8.15 -9.95 -15.38
C SER A 120 7.23 -9.06 -14.54
N ILE A 121 7.34 -7.73 -14.68
CA ILE A 121 6.56 -6.73 -13.93
C ILE A 121 5.29 -6.30 -14.72
N ASN A 122 5.08 -6.82 -15.94
CA ASN A 122 3.87 -6.57 -16.75
C ASN A 122 2.83 -7.69 -16.60
#